data_AF-A0A2P4QIG5-F1
#
_entry.id   AF-A0A2P4QIG5-F1
#
_cell.length_a   1.000
_cell.length_b   1.000
_cell.length_c   1.000
_cell.angle_alpha   90.00
_cell.angle_beta   90.00
_cell.angle_gamma   90.00
#
_symmetry.space_group_name_H-M   'P 1'
#
loop_
_entity.id
_entity.type
_entity.pdbx_description
1 polymer ?
#
loop_
_entity_poly.entity_id
_entity_poly.type
_entity_poly.pdbx_seq_one_letter_code
_entity_poly.pdbx_strand_id
1 'polypeptide(L)'
;MTNNEIEITHLKAENSRLRDECVKSYQEKEDCMSLNYTLSEQIKDLQEEVNALKMRRNTGFEELVKHPCTCDSCNTTITGIRYKCGHCADFDLCSLCIGTYHDYNHVFLKIRHPVHIDSRVVLLSPFRYYPGGSVHNSVYCDICGKSPICGIRYKCGNCRDFDVCGKCEVSISKLHDESHIFIKLNRPVYPDVGFENTPLLPNFIPII
;
A
#
# COMPACT_ATOMS: atom_id res chain seq x y z
N MET A 1 -60.20 22.03 -32.34
CA MET A 1 -58.89 22.54 -31.89
C MET A 1 -58.06 22.84 -33.13
N THR A 2 -57.37 23.96 -33.15
CA THR A 2 -56.45 24.31 -34.25
C THR A 2 -55.15 23.50 -34.14
N ASN A 3 -54.42 23.31 -35.24
CA ASN A 3 -53.18 22.53 -35.26
C ASN A 3 -52.16 23.05 -34.20
N ASN A 4 -52.14 24.36 -34.01
CA ASN A 4 -51.28 25.05 -33.04
C ASN A 4 -51.67 24.75 -31.58
N GLU A 5 -52.95 24.55 -31.27
CA GLU A 5 -53.39 24.22 -29.89
C GLU A 5 -52.95 22.81 -29.48
N ILE A 6 -52.96 21.86 -30.42
CA ILE A 6 -52.50 20.49 -30.19
C ILE A 6 -50.98 20.48 -29.94
N GLU A 7 -50.21 21.20 -30.75
CA GLU A 7 -48.76 21.32 -30.61
C GLU A 7 -48.35 22.00 -29.30
N ILE A 8 -49.05 23.08 -28.90
CA ILE A 8 -48.85 23.72 -27.59
C ILE A 8 -49.11 22.74 -26.43
N THR A 9 -50.14 21.90 -26.55
CA THR A 9 -50.48 20.93 -25.51
C THR A 9 -49.41 19.85 -25.40
N HIS A 10 -48.89 19.36 -26.53
CA HIS A 10 -47.81 18.40 -26.56
C HIS A 10 -46.50 18.97 -25.98
N LEU A 11 -46.14 20.20 -26.35
CA LEU A 11 -44.96 20.88 -25.82
C LEU A 11 -45.07 21.13 -24.30
N LYS A 12 -46.26 21.45 -23.79
CA LYS A 12 -46.48 21.60 -22.34
C LYS A 12 -46.33 20.27 -21.60
N ALA A 13 -46.87 19.18 -22.16
CA ALA A 13 -46.73 17.85 -21.59
C ALA A 13 -45.25 17.41 -21.54
N GLU A 14 -44.52 17.64 -22.64
CA GLU A 14 -43.09 17.32 -22.71
C GLU A 14 -42.23 18.20 -21.79
N ASN A 15 -42.55 19.50 -21.67
CA ASN A 15 -41.86 20.38 -20.72
C ASN A 15 -42.08 19.93 -19.27
N SER A 16 -43.29 19.47 -18.94
CA SER A 16 -43.58 18.90 -17.62
C SER A 16 -42.77 17.63 -17.37
N ARG A 17 -42.74 16.71 -18.34
CA ARG A 17 -41.96 15.47 -18.27
C ARG A 17 -40.48 15.74 -18.03
N LEU A 18 -39.90 16.67 -18.78
CA LEU A 18 -38.49 17.04 -18.65
C LEU A 18 -38.16 17.71 -17.30
N ARG A 19 -39.08 18.49 -16.73
CA ARG A 19 -38.91 19.06 -15.39
C ARG A 19 -38.88 17.98 -14.31
N ASP A 20 -39.79 17.01 -14.39
CA ASP A 20 -39.86 15.91 -13.43
C ASP A 20 -38.59 15.03 -13.50
N GLU A 21 -38.08 14.78 -14.72
CA GLU A 21 -36.83 14.05 -14.95
C GLU A 21 -35.61 14.81 -14.40
N CYS A 22 -35.60 16.13 -14.56
CA CYS A 22 -34.55 16.99 -14.01
C CYS A 22 -34.54 16.99 -12.48
N VAL A 23 -35.71 17.09 -11.83
CA VAL A 23 -35.85 17.03 -10.36
C VAL A 23 -35.35 15.68 -9.82
N LYS A 24 -35.75 14.56 -10.46
CA LYS A 24 -35.27 13.23 -10.07
C LYS A 24 -33.76 13.12 -10.13
N SER A 25 -33.15 13.58 -11.22
CA SER A 25 -31.69 13.54 -11.38
C SER A 25 -30.95 14.37 -10.32
N TYR A 26 -31.48 15.55 -9.94
CA TYR A 26 -30.91 16.34 -8.85
C TYR A 26 -31.02 15.63 -7.50
N GLN A 27 -32.17 15.02 -7.20
CA GLN A 27 -32.38 14.30 -5.95
C GLN A 27 -31.44 13.09 -5.82
N GLU A 28 -31.35 12.27 -6.88
CA GLU A 28 -30.43 11.12 -6.93
C GLU A 28 -28.97 11.52 -6.71
N LYS A 29 -28.58 12.69 -7.22
CA LYS A 29 -27.24 13.24 -7.04
C LYS A 29 -26.99 13.70 -5.60
N GLU A 30 -27.96 14.35 -4.95
CA GLU A 30 -27.87 14.71 -3.53
C GLU A 30 -27.79 13.47 -2.64
N ASP A 31 -28.63 12.47 -2.91
CA ASP A 31 -28.64 11.20 -2.17
C ASP A 31 -27.28 10.49 -2.30
N CYS A 32 -26.70 10.44 -3.51
CA CYS A 32 -25.35 9.91 -3.73
C CYS A 32 -24.27 10.70 -2.99
N MET A 33 -24.35 12.04 -2.95
CA MET A 33 -23.39 12.86 -2.23
C MET A 33 -23.46 12.63 -0.71
N SER A 34 -24.68 12.53 -0.16
CA SER A 34 -24.91 12.22 1.26
C SER A 34 -24.39 10.83 1.63
N LEU A 35 -24.63 9.84 0.77
CA LEU A 35 -24.12 8.48 0.96
C LEU A 35 -22.59 8.45 0.92
N ASN A 36 -21.96 9.14 -0.04
CA ASN A 36 -20.51 9.19 -0.17
C ASN A 36 -19.86 9.86 1.05
N TYR A 37 -20.45 10.95 1.54
CA TYR A 37 -20.01 11.60 2.79
C TYR A 37 -20.08 10.63 3.97
N THR A 38 -21.20 9.94 4.14
CA THR A 38 -21.39 8.96 5.23
C THR A 38 -20.39 7.80 5.14
N LEU A 39 -20.17 7.26 3.94
CA LEU A 39 -19.20 6.19 3.72
C LEU A 39 -17.77 6.66 4.01
N SER A 40 -17.43 7.89 3.64
CA SER A 40 -16.10 8.47 3.93
C SER A 40 -15.85 8.57 5.43
N GLU A 41 -16.83 9.00 6.22
CA GLU A 41 -16.71 9.03 7.69
C GLU A 41 -16.58 7.61 8.27
N GLN A 42 -17.39 6.65 7.81
CA GLN A 42 -17.28 5.26 8.26
C GLN A 42 -15.92 4.63 7.92
N ILE A 43 -15.35 4.93 6.75
CA ILE A 43 -14.00 4.49 6.37
C ILE A 43 -12.96 5.08 7.32
N LYS A 44 -13.11 6.35 7.70
CA LYS A 44 -12.20 7.02 8.63
C LYS A 44 -12.27 6.39 10.02
N ASP A 45 -13.46 6.15 10.56
CA ASP A 45 -13.64 5.49 11.85
C ASP A 45 -13.02 4.08 11.87
N LEU A 46 -13.25 3.29 10.81
CA LEU A 46 -12.64 1.97 10.64
C LEU A 46 -11.12 2.04 10.54
N GLN A 47 -10.57 3.04 9.84
CA GLN A 47 -9.13 3.27 9.77
C GLN A 47 -8.54 3.59 11.14
N GLU A 48 -9.23 4.39 11.95
CA GLU A 48 -8.82 4.71 13.33
C GLU A 48 -8.81 3.45 14.22
N GLU A 49 -9.85 2.60 14.13
CA GLU A 49 -9.91 1.34 14.88
C GLU A 49 -8.80 0.36 14.45
N VAL A 50 -8.58 0.21 13.14
CA VAL A 50 -7.47 -0.60 12.60
C VAL A 50 -6.13 -0.08 13.11
N ASN A 51 -5.92 1.23 13.18
CA ASN A 51 -4.70 1.83 13.70
C ASN A 51 -4.52 1.55 15.19
N ALA A 52 -5.58 1.63 15.99
CA ALA A 52 -5.54 1.27 17.42
C ALA A 52 -5.18 -0.23 17.62
N LEU A 53 -5.73 -1.13 16.79
CA LEU A 53 -5.40 -2.56 16.83
C LEU A 53 -3.97 -2.85 16.36
N LYS A 54 -3.49 -2.15 15.33
CA LYS A 54 -2.08 -2.23 14.89
C LYS A 54 -1.11 -1.86 16.01
N MET A 55 -1.43 -0.82 16.79
CA MET A 55 -0.61 -0.43 17.95
C MET A 55 -0.59 -1.49 19.04
N ARG A 56 -1.75 -2.09 19.38
CA ARG A 56 -1.82 -3.17 20.38
C ARG A 56 -1.02 -4.42 19.98
N ARG A 57 -0.86 -4.68 18.67
CA ARG A 57 -0.04 -5.80 18.17
C ARG A 57 1.46 -5.50 18.19
N ASN A 58 1.85 -4.23 18.29
CA ASN A 58 3.25 -3.78 18.23
C ASN A 58 3.91 -3.67 19.62
N THR A 59 3.25 -4.12 20.69
CA THR A 59 3.79 -4.09 22.05
C THR A 59 4.82 -5.20 22.25
N GLY A 60 6.03 -4.94 21.77
CA GLY A 60 7.20 -5.77 21.96
C GLY A 60 8.43 -5.10 21.34
N PHE A 61 9.14 -4.31 22.14
CA PHE A 61 10.49 -3.75 21.87
C PHE A 61 10.71 -2.80 20.68
N GLU A 62 9.85 -2.74 19.65
CA GLU A 62 10.12 -1.92 18.44
C GLU A 62 9.82 -0.41 18.63
N GLU A 63 9.07 0.02 19.65
CA GLU A 63 8.55 1.40 19.76
C GLU A 63 9.63 2.48 20.04
N LEU A 64 10.82 2.07 20.49
CA LEU A 64 11.92 2.97 20.89
C LEU A 64 12.88 3.34 19.75
N VAL A 65 12.80 2.66 18.59
CA VAL A 65 13.71 2.93 17.47
C VAL A 65 13.24 4.18 16.73
N LYS A 66 14.03 5.25 16.75
CA LYS A 66 13.72 6.50 16.04
C LYS A 66 14.52 6.58 14.74
N HIS A 67 13.83 6.73 13.61
CA HIS A 67 14.48 6.97 12.33
C HIS A 67 14.66 8.48 12.07
N PRO A 68 15.77 8.92 11.43
CA PRO A 68 16.00 10.33 11.09
C PRO A 68 15.23 10.73 9.82
N CYS A 69 13.93 10.48 9.79
CA CYS A 69 13.04 10.81 8.69
C CYS A 69 11.59 10.98 9.19
N THR A 70 10.78 11.65 8.39
CA THR A 70 9.35 11.84 8.63
C THR A 70 8.53 10.93 7.71
N CYS A 71 7.33 10.57 8.16
CA CYS A 71 6.35 9.88 7.32
C CYS A 71 5.68 10.87 6.36
N ASP A 72 5.69 10.60 5.05
CA ASP A 72 5.10 11.50 4.03
C ASP A 72 3.58 11.57 4.08
N SER A 73 2.92 10.65 4.80
CA SER A 73 1.46 10.65 4.94
C SER A 73 0.96 11.38 6.18
N CYS A 74 1.65 11.29 7.32
CA CYS A 74 1.20 11.90 8.58
C CYS A 74 2.15 12.97 9.13
N ASN A 75 3.29 13.21 8.46
CA ASN A 75 4.31 14.18 8.82
C ASN A 75 4.94 13.99 10.21
N THR A 76 4.70 12.87 10.88
CA THR A 76 5.35 12.55 12.16
C THR A 76 6.70 11.89 11.94
N THR A 77 7.63 12.05 12.90
CA THR A 77 8.88 11.29 12.89
C THR A 77 8.57 9.80 12.98
N ILE A 78 9.20 9.00 12.13
CA ILE A 78 8.98 7.56 12.12
C ILE A 78 9.66 6.92 13.34
N THR A 79 8.85 6.28 14.17
CA THR A 79 9.28 5.39 15.26
C THR A 79 8.92 3.94 14.94
N GLY A 80 9.72 3.00 15.44
CA GLY A 80 9.62 1.60 15.07
C GLY A 80 10.04 1.36 13.63
N ILE A 81 9.21 0.66 12.84
CA ILE A 81 9.56 0.25 11.48
C ILE A 81 9.37 1.41 10.49
N ARG A 82 10.43 1.72 9.74
CA ARG A 82 10.39 2.59 8.55
C ARG A 82 10.07 1.79 7.29
N TYR A 83 9.07 2.26 6.53
CA TYR A 83 8.74 1.72 5.21
C TYR A 83 9.18 2.71 4.13
N LYS A 84 10.38 2.54 3.58
CA LYS A 84 10.89 3.36 2.48
C LYS A 84 10.40 2.82 1.14
N CYS A 85 9.85 3.65 0.28
CA CYS A 85 9.57 3.25 -1.09
C CYS A 85 10.87 2.94 -1.83
N GLY A 86 10.99 1.75 -2.43
CA GLY A 86 12.21 1.36 -3.15
C GLY A 86 12.38 2.07 -4.50
N HIS A 87 11.29 2.58 -5.09
CA HIS A 87 11.28 3.21 -6.41
C HIS A 87 11.19 4.75 -6.38
N CYS A 88 11.13 5.34 -5.18
CA CYS A 88 11.16 6.79 -5.00
C CYS A 88 12.44 7.18 -4.24
N ALA A 89 12.95 8.37 -4.52
CA ALA A 89 14.15 8.87 -3.85
C ALA A 89 13.89 9.15 -2.36
N ASP A 90 12.83 9.90 -2.06
CA ASP A 90 12.47 10.31 -0.69
C ASP A 90 10.97 10.12 -0.48
N PHE A 91 10.56 8.88 -0.20
CA PHE A 91 9.20 8.57 0.20
C PHE A 91 9.21 7.47 1.25
N ASP A 92 8.67 7.76 2.41
CA ASP A 92 8.78 7.02 3.65
C ASP A 92 7.44 7.01 4.39
N LEU A 93 7.02 5.83 4.84
CA LEU A 93 5.80 5.64 5.62
C LEU A 93 6.11 4.99 6.96
N CYS A 94 5.35 5.36 8.00
CA CYS A 94 5.36 4.65 9.28
C CYS A 94 4.50 3.38 9.22
N SER A 95 4.57 2.55 10.27
CA SER A 95 3.78 1.32 10.41
C SER A 95 2.26 1.53 10.47
N LEU A 96 1.79 2.73 10.80
CA LEU A 96 0.37 3.08 10.73
C LEU A 96 -0.06 3.42 9.32
N CYS A 97 0.72 4.26 8.64
CA CYS A 97 0.43 4.76 7.30
C CYS A 97 0.74 3.74 6.20
N ILE A 98 1.50 2.67 6.47
CA ILE A 98 1.71 1.62 5.46
C ILE A 98 0.36 1.02 5.03
N GLY A 99 -0.02 1.30 3.79
CA GLY A 99 -1.35 0.97 3.23
C GLY A 99 -2.18 2.19 2.82
N THR A 100 -1.76 3.41 3.13
CA THR A 100 -2.29 4.60 2.46
C THR A 100 -2.00 4.55 0.97
N TYR A 101 -2.79 5.28 0.19
CA TYR A 101 -2.61 5.33 -1.25
C TYR A 101 -1.23 5.91 -1.60
N HIS A 102 -0.44 5.09 -2.29
CA HIS A 102 0.75 5.44 -3.06
C HIS A 102 0.64 4.66 -4.39
N ASP A 103 1.63 4.80 -5.27
CA ASP A 103 1.69 4.00 -6.49
C ASP A 103 1.60 2.49 -6.20
N TYR A 104 0.63 1.83 -6.82
CA TYR A 104 0.33 0.40 -6.61
C TYR A 104 1.44 -0.54 -7.13
N ASN A 105 2.29 -0.07 -8.04
CA ASN A 105 3.46 -0.78 -8.55
C ASN A 105 4.71 -0.52 -7.69
N HIS A 106 4.62 0.35 -6.68
CA HIS A 106 5.75 0.60 -5.80
C HIS A 106 5.85 -0.39 -4.64
N VAL A 107 7.06 -0.90 -4.39
CA VAL A 107 7.36 -1.76 -3.24
C VAL A 107 7.91 -0.93 -2.10
N PHE A 108 7.68 -1.42 -0.89
CA PHE A 108 8.25 -0.85 0.31
C PHE A 108 9.35 -1.74 0.87
N LEU A 109 10.47 -1.11 1.18
CA LEU A 109 11.57 -1.64 1.97
C LEU A 109 11.18 -1.53 3.44
N LYS A 110 11.13 -2.66 4.13
CA LYS A 110 10.92 -2.75 5.57
C LYS A 110 12.27 -2.60 6.27
N ILE A 111 12.48 -1.46 6.90
CA ILE A 111 13.72 -1.07 7.58
C ILE A 111 13.43 -1.05 9.09
N ARG A 112 14.04 -1.96 9.85
CA ARG A 112 13.83 -2.08 11.30
C ARG A 112 14.78 -1.23 12.13
N HIS A 113 16.01 -1.03 11.63
CA HIS A 113 17.03 -0.25 12.32
C HIS A 113 17.50 0.93 11.45
N PRO A 114 17.86 2.08 12.05
CA PRO A 114 18.34 3.23 11.30
C PRO A 114 19.61 2.87 10.51
N VAL A 115 19.57 3.20 9.23
CA VAL A 115 20.67 2.99 8.28
C VAL A 115 20.85 4.25 7.44
N HIS A 116 22.09 4.53 7.04
CA HIS A 116 22.39 5.61 6.12
C HIS A 116 21.92 5.25 4.71
N ILE A 117 20.92 5.99 4.22
CA ILE A 117 20.41 5.93 2.85
C ILE A 117 20.39 7.37 2.32
N ASP A 118 21.06 7.63 1.20
CA ASP A 118 20.97 8.94 0.54
C ASP A 118 19.57 9.11 -0.05
N SER A 119 18.78 10.04 0.49
CA SER A 119 17.42 10.36 0.04
C SER A 119 17.33 10.84 -1.42
N ARG A 120 18.45 11.06 -2.11
CA ARG A 120 18.47 11.40 -3.54
C ARG A 120 18.56 10.18 -4.45
N VAL A 121 18.75 8.99 -3.89
CA VAL A 121 18.95 7.75 -4.64
C VAL A 121 17.69 6.89 -4.64
N VAL A 122 17.28 6.46 -5.82
CA VAL A 122 16.29 5.39 -5.99
C VAL A 122 17.00 4.04 -5.86
N LEU A 123 16.52 3.19 -4.96
CA LEU A 123 17.21 1.94 -4.60
C LEU A 123 16.87 0.76 -5.51
N LEU A 124 15.70 0.77 -6.13
CA LEU A 124 15.21 -0.31 -6.99
C LEU A 124 14.75 0.24 -8.33
N SER A 125 15.08 -0.48 -9.40
CA SER A 125 14.50 -0.25 -10.72
C SER A 125 13.02 -0.65 -10.74
N PRO A 126 12.20 -0.09 -11.65
CA PRO A 126 10.79 -0.45 -11.76
C PRO A 126 10.57 -1.95 -11.97
N PHE A 127 9.71 -2.54 -11.15
CA PHE A 127 9.35 -3.95 -11.26
C PHE A 127 8.21 -4.19 -12.24
N ARG A 128 8.30 -5.30 -12.97
CA ARG A 128 7.21 -5.85 -13.76
C ARG A 128 6.51 -6.93 -12.96
N TYR A 129 5.19 -6.82 -12.83
CA TYR A 129 4.39 -7.76 -12.04
C TYR A 129 3.52 -8.65 -12.91
N TYR A 130 3.30 -9.88 -12.46
CA TYR A 130 2.26 -10.71 -13.06
C TYR A 130 0.88 -10.16 -12.69
N PRO A 131 -0.07 -10.10 -13.65
CA PRO A 131 -1.43 -9.64 -13.39
C PRO A 131 -2.18 -10.60 -12.47
N GLY A 132 -2.91 -10.06 -11.49
CA GLY A 132 -3.77 -10.85 -10.59
C GLY A 132 -3.05 -11.87 -9.69
N GLY A 133 -1.72 -11.87 -9.65
CA GLY A 133 -0.94 -12.86 -8.92
C GLY A 133 -0.81 -12.55 -7.43
N SER A 134 -1.11 -13.53 -6.58
CA SER A 134 -0.75 -13.56 -5.15
C SER A 134 0.07 -14.79 -4.78
N VAL A 135 0.51 -15.57 -5.77
CA VAL A 135 1.26 -16.82 -5.59
C VAL A 135 2.63 -16.65 -6.24
N HIS A 136 3.68 -16.78 -5.43
CA HIS A 136 5.07 -16.67 -5.87
C HIS A 136 5.56 -18.07 -6.22
N ASN A 137 5.27 -18.50 -7.45
CA ASN A 137 5.69 -19.82 -7.95
C ASN A 137 7.21 -19.97 -7.91
N SER A 138 7.66 -21.19 -7.63
CA SER A 138 9.10 -21.54 -7.53
C SER A 138 9.87 -20.81 -6.43
N VAL A 139 9.17 -20.20 -5.48
CA VAL A 139 9.76 -19.55 -4.30
C VAL A 139 9.29 -20.27 -3.05
N TYR A 140 10.24 -20.71 -2.23
CA TYR A 140 9.98 -21.32 -0.93
C TYR A 140 10.34 -20.34 0.18
N CYS A 141 9.74 -20.53 1.35
CA CYS A 141 10.08 -19.78 2.56
C CYS A 141 11.29 -20.43 3.24
N ASP A 142 12.40 -19.70 3.40
CA ASP A 142 13.62 -20.22 4.02
C ASP A 142 13.46 -20.56 5.51
N ILE A 143 12.45 -20.00 6.18
CA ILE A 143 12.20 -20.26 7.61
C ILE A 143 11.37 -21.53 7.83
N CYS A 144 10.37 -21.81 6.98
CA CYS A 144 9.42 -22.91 7.22
C CYS A 144 9.31 -23.93 6.08
N GLY A 145 10.08 -23.76 5.00
CA GLY A 145 10.08 -24.62 3.82
C GLY A 145 8.82 -24.54 2.95
N LYS A 146 7.81 -23.73 3.30
CA LYS A 146 6.56 -23.64 2.54
C LYS A 146 6.81 -23.16 1.11
N SER A 147 6.30 -23.89 0.13
CA SER A 147 6.33 -23.54 -1.30
C SER A 147 5.00 -23.93 -1.98
N PRO A 148 4.45 -23.10 -2.89
CA PRO A 148 4.87 -21.73 -3.14
C PRO A 148 4.52 -20.80 -1.98
N ILE A 149 5.21 -19.67 -1.87
CA ILE A 149 4.77 -18.59 -0.98
C ILE A 149 3.46 -18.00 -1.53
N CYS A 150 2.40 -18.05 -0.73
CA CYS A 150 1.10 -17.42 -1.05
C CYS A 150 0.90 -16.15 -0.20
N GLY A 151 0.45 -15.07 -0.83
CA GLY A 151 0.27 -13.76 -0.23
C GLY A 151 1.55 -12.93 -0.25
N ILE A 152 1.82 -12.26 0.88
CA ILE A 152 2.99 -11.40 1.02
C ILE A 152 4.26 -12.26 1.09
N ARG A 153 5.24 -11.93 0.24
CA ARG A 153 6.61 -12.43 0.26
C ARG A 153 7.53 -11.32 0.76
N TYR A 154 8.42 -11.65 1.69
CA TYR A 154 9.48 -10.77 2.16
C TYR A 154 10.80 -11.29 1.62
N LYS A 155 11.33 -10.64 0.57
CA LYS A 155 12.67 -10.95 0.03
C LYS A 155 13.70 -10.11 0.77
N CYS A 156 14.74 -10.73 1.31
CA CYS A 156 15.90 -10.00 1.80
C CYS A 156 16.60 -9.33 0.61
N GLY A 157 16.75 -8.01 0.65
CA GLY A 157 17.45 -7.26 -0.40
C GLY A 157 18.97 -7.43 -0.33
N ASN A 158 19.51 -7.74 0.85
CA ASN A 158 20.94 -7.90 1.11
C ASN A 158 21.46 -9.31 0.81
N CYS A 159 20.57 -10.30 0.70
CA CYS A 159 20.92 -11.68 0.43
C CYS A 159 20.62 -12.06 -1.03
N ARG A 160 21.40 -13.03 -1.51
CA ARG A 160 21.23 -13.63 -2.84
C ARG A 160 19.86 -14.27 -3.01
N ASP A 161 19.54 -15.18 -2.10
CA ASP A 161 18.31 -15.99 -2.12
C ASP A 161 17.88 -16.21 -0.65
N PHE A 162 17.03 -15.33 -0.15
CA PHE A 162 16.42 -15.47 1.17
C PHE A 162 15.04 -14.81 1.15
N ASP A 163 14.02 -15.62 1.31
CA ASP A 163 12.62 -15.33 1.10
C ASP A 163 11.78 -15.88 2.25
N VAL A 164 10.89 -15.04 2.76
CA VAL A 164 10.08 -15.37 3.93
C VAL A 164 8.61 -15.12 3.64
N CYS A 165 7.76 -16.10 3.93
CA CYS A 165 6.32 -15.93 3.79
C CYS A 165 5.76 -14.99 4.87
N GLY A 166 4.60 -14.38 4.62
CA GLY A 166 3.97 -13.46 5.58
C GLY A 166 3.70 -14.03 6.97
N LYS A 167 3.58 -15.37 7.13
CA LYS A 167 3.41 -16.01 8.45
C LYS A 167 4.71 -16.06 9.26
N CYS A 168 5.86 -16.16 8.58
CA CYS A 168 7.17 -16.28 9.21
C CYS A 168 7.87 -14.93 9.35
N GLU A 169 7.25 -13.84 8.91
CA GLU A 169 7.81 -12.49 8.96
C GLU A 169 8.23 -12.07 10.38
N VAL A 170 7.44 -12.46 11.39
CA VAL A 170 7.73 -12.20 12.81
C VAL A 170 8.96 -12.96 13.33
N SER A 171 9.38 -14.02 12.63
CA SER A 171 10.54 -14.82 13.00
C SER A 171 11.84 -14.32 12.36
N ILE A 172 11.75 -13.36 11.43
CA ILE A 172 12.92 -12.82 10.70
C ILE A 172 13.95 -12.26 11.68
N SER A 173 13.55 -11.45 12.66
CA SER A 173 14.48 -10.83 13.62
C SER A 173 15.27 -11.85 14.44
N LYS A 174 14.69 -13.03 14.69
CA LYS A 174 15.35 -14.09 15.47
C LYS A 174 16.22 -15.02 14.64
N LEU A 175 15.93 -15.17 13.35
CA LEU A 175 16.46 -16.23 12.49
C LEU A 175 17.24 -15.72 11.28
N HIS A 176 17.35 -14.40 11.13
CA HIS A 176 18.10 -13.75 10.07
C HIS A 176 18.76 -12.47 10.61
N ASP A 177 19.78 -11.98 9.91
CA ASP A 177 20.48 -10.75 10.29
C ASP A 177 19.49 -9.58 10.40
N GLU A 178 19.40 -8.98 11.59
CA GLU A 178 18.48 -7.88 11.90
C GLU A 178 18.82 -6.60 11.12
N SER A 179 20.07 -6.45 10.66
CA SER A 179 20.51 -5.32 9.85
C SER A 179 20.04 -5.39 8.39
N HIS A 180 19.60 -6.56 7.93
CA HIS A 180 19.15 -6.75 6.55
C HIS A 180 17.76 -6.15 6.30
N ILE A 181 17.64 -5.50 5.14
CA ILE A 181 16.40 -4.83 4.71
C ILE A 181 15.57 -5.80 3.86
N PHE A 182 14.27 -5.86 4.17
CA PHE A 182 13.35 -6.75 3.48
C PHE A 182 12.43 -5.99 2.52
N ILE A 183 12.37 -6.44 1.28
CA ILE A 183 11.44 -5.93 0.26
C ILE A 183 10.10 -6.64 0.45
N LYS A 184 9.03 -5.86 0.68
CA LYS A 184 7.67 -6.39 0.83
C LYS A 184 6.99 -6.53 -0.53
N LEU A 185 6.83 -7.76 -1.00
CA LEU A 185 6.23 -8.10 -2.30
C LEU A 185 4.81 -8.67 -2.10
N ASN A 186 3.80 -7.88 -2.45
CA ASN A 186 2.40 -8.32 -2.42
C ASN A 186 2.00 -9.11 -3.68
N ARG A 187 2.77 -8.97 -4.75
CA ARG A 187 2.55 -9.59 -6.07
C ARG A 187 3.84 -10.24 -6.56
N PRO A 188 3.77 -11.33 -7.34
CA PRO A 188 4.94 -11.91 -7.95
C PRO A 188 5.49 -10.97 -9.03
N VAL A 189 6.82 -10.87 -9.04
CA VAL A 189 7.61 -10.05 -9.96
C VAL A 189 8.21 -10.96 -11.03
N TYR A 190 8.27 -10.50 -12.28
CA TYR A 190 8.91 -11.24 -13.37
C TYR A 190 10.41 -11.43 -13.10
N PRO A 191 11.03 -12.54 -13.53
CA PRO A 191 12.46 -12.79 -13.30
C PRO A 191 13.42 -11.82 -14.02
N ASP A 192 12.92 -11.04 -14.99
CA ASP A 192 13.71 -10.13 -15.83
C ASP A 192 14.37 -8.96 -15.07
N VAL A 193 14.00 -8.76 -13.80
CA VAL A 193 14.55 -7.71 -12.91
C VAL A 193 15.65 -8.19 -11.96
N GLY A 194 16.44 -9.19 -12.34
CA GLY A 194 17.68 -9.54 -11.61
C GLY A 194 17.45 -10.21 -10.25
N PHE A 195 16.25 -10.76 -10.02
CA PHE A 195 15.96 -11.58 -8.83
C PHE A 195 16.71 -12.91 -8.83
N GLU A 196 17.35 -13.27 -9.95
CA GLU A 196 18.19 -14.44 -10.06
C GLU A 196 19.55 -14.14 -9.44
N ASN A 197 19.72 -14.60 -8.21
CA ASN A 197 21.02 -14.91 -7.67
C ASN A 197 21.98 -13.72 -7.42
N THR A 198 21.45 -12.52 -7.20
CA THR A 198 22.23 -11.39 -6.67
C THR A 198 21.44 -10.60 -5.61
N PRO A 199 22.12 -9.98 -4.63
CA PRO A 199 21.49 -9.00 -3.74
C PRO A 199 20.93 -7.81 -4.54
N LEU A 200 19.70 -7.41 -4.23
CA LEU A 200 19.02 -6.27 -4.86
C LEU A 200 19.40 -4.93 -4.22
N LEU A 201 19.92 -4.97 -3.00
CA LEU A 201 20.31 -3.79 -2.23
C LEU A 201 21.78 -3.90 -1.81
N PRO A 202 22.50 -2.78 -1.69
CA PRO A 202 23.82 -2.75 -1.10
C PRO A 202 23.74 -3.03 0.41
N ASN A 203 24.88 -3.36 1.01
CA ASN A 203 24.99 -3.35 2.47
C ASN A 203 24.98 -1.91 2.97
N PHE A 204 24.06 -1.61 3.88
CA PHE A 204 23.91 -0.26 4.42
C PHE A 204 24.74 -0.09 5.69
N ILE A 205 25.19 1.14 5.94
CA ILE A 205 25.92 1.49 7.15
C ILE A 205 24.89 1.80 8.26
N PRO A 206 24.93 1.10 9.41
CA PRO A 206 24.07 1.42 10.54
C PRO A 206 24.32 2.84 11.06
N ILE A 207 23.25 3.52 11.48
CA ILE A 207 23.37 4.79 12.23
C ILE A 207 23.43 4.41 13.70
N ILE A 208 24.63 4.49 14.28
CA ILE A 208 24.93 4.15 15.69
C ILE A 208 24.59 5.33 16.59
#